data_AF-A0A972Z2W8-F1
#
_entry.id   AF-A0A972Z2W8-F1
#
_cell.length_a   1.000
_cell.length_b   1.000
_cell.length_c   1.000
_cell.angle_alpha   90.00
_cell.angle_beta   90.00
_cell.angle_gamma   90.00
#
_symmetry.space_group_name_H-M   'P 1'
#
loop_
_entity.id
_entity.type
_entity.pdbx_description
1 polymer ?
#
loop_
_entity_poly.entity_id
_entity_poly.type
_entity_poly.pdbx_seq_one_letter_code
_entity_poly.pdbx_strand_id
1 'polypeptide(L)'
;MQIETDYLIIGAGCVGMSFADVFVDESDADVVMVDIHAKPGGHWNDAYPFVTLHQPSSFYGVSSAPLGRDRVDQRGLNAGLGELATGAEVANYFDNVMRDHLLPTGRVRYFPMSRYADGQITSLVSGATTDVTARRRVVDTTHLTTTVPSTHTPSFEIDDGVRFMPLNDLPRVGEPPAGWVVVGGGKTGIDACLWLLEHGTDPDAITWIMPRDGWLIPRETTQPRLEHFEAVMGAQAAQYEASAAATSVDDLFHRLEAGGVLVRLDPNVEPAMFHAATVSAPELDALGSIRNVVRLGRVSRIGRDRIELRDGSIATSPDHIHVDCSASAIPKQEPVTIFDGDVITPQTVRAYQPAFSAAVIAWVEAHYDDDAKKNEICGVVPIPNDRTDWIGLTIANALNMRQWLGEPELNEFLSSNRLNGFAATVAAVDPNDEARQAVLERVRASIVPGVANLMQLAETIER
;
A
#
# COMPACT_ATOMS: atom_id res chain seq x y z
N MET A 1 11.79 35.22 -8.96
CA MET A 1 12.99 34.36 -9.00
C MET A 1 12.67 33.24 -9.98
N GLN A 2 13.61 32.81 -10.81
CA GLN A 2 13.37 31.74 -11.79
C GLN A 2 14.32 30.57 -11.51
N ILE A 3 13.78 29.36 -11.52
CA ILE A 3 14.51 28.11 -11.36
C ILE A 3 14.36 27.30 -12.64
N GLU A 4 15.46 26.79 -13.16
CA GLU A 4 15.44 25.76 -14.21
C GLU A 4 15.97 24.45 -13.64
N THR A 5 15.40 23.34 -14.09
CA THR A 5 15.77 21.97 -13.68
C THR A 5 15.48 21.02 -14.83
N ASP A 6 16.07 19.82 -14.86
CA ASP A 6 15.68 18.82 -15.86
C ASP A 6 14.34 18.20 -15.51
N TYR A 7 14.18 17.78 -14.25
CA TYR A 7 12.95 17.19 -13.73
C TYR A 7 12.41 17.95 -12.52
N LEU A 8 11.09 18.11 -12.49
CA LEU A 8 10.35 18.64 -11.34
C LEU A 8 9.47 17.53 -10.75
N ILE A 9 9.76 17.08 -9.54
CA ILE A 9 8.95 16.08 -8.83
C ILE A 9 7.97 16.79 -7.89
N ILE A 10 6.69 16.52 -8.08
CA ILE A 10 5.61 17.01 -7.20
C ILE A 10 5.33 15.91 -6.16
N GLY A 11 5.65 16.21 -4.91
CA GLY A 11 5.55 15.30 -3.77
C GLY A 11 6.88 14.62 -3.43
N ALA A 12 7.29 14.74 -2.18
CA ALA A 12 8.39 14.02 -1.54
C ALA A 12 7.84 12.90 -0.62
N GLY A 13 6.72 12.29 -0.99
CA GLY A 13 6.22 11.05 -0.41
C GLY A 13 7.00 9.83 -0.88
N CYS A 14 6.59 8.63 -0.45
CA CYS A 14 7.28 7.37 -0.79
C CYS A 14 7.54 7.19 -2.30
N VAL A 15 6.58 7.55 -3.16
CA VAL A 15 6.71 7.47 -4.63
C VAL A 15 7.78 8.44 -5.13
N GLY A 16 7.66 9.74 -4.81
CA GLY A 16 8.63 10.74 -5.27
C GLY A 16 10.03 10.53 -4.73
N MET A 17 10.16 10.10 -3.48
CA MET A 17 11.44 9.74 -2.86
C MET A 17 12.07 8.53 -3.54
N SER A 18 11.29 7.46 -3.80
CA SER A 18 11.82 6.25 -4.46
C SER A 18 12.12 6.47 -5.94
N PHE A 19 11.39 7.36 -6.62
CA PHE A 19 11.73 7.78 -7.97
C PHE A 19 13.06 8.54 -7.97
N ALA A 20 13.17 9.59 -7.14
CA ALA A 20 14.37 10.43 -7.07
C ALA A 20 15.62 9.62 -6.70
N ASP A 21 15.51 8.69 -5.76
CA ASP A 21 16.59 7.81 -5.30
C ASP A 21 17.26 7.03 -6.43
N VAL A 22 16.48 6.31 -7.23
CA VAL A 22 17.02 5.59 -8.39
C VAL A 22 17.49 6.57 -9.44
N PHE A 23 16.72 7.63 -9.68
CA PHE A 23 17.00 8.54 -10.78
C PHE A 23 18.30 9.32 -10.61
N VAL A 24 18.70 9.66 -9.37
CA VAL A 24 20.00 10.30 -9.14
C VAL A 24 21.18 9.35 -9.36
N ASP A 25 21.02 8.06 -9.13
CA ASP A 25 22.10 7.08 -9.37
C ASP A 25 22.21 6.69 -10.85
N GLU A 26 21.11 6.72 -11.59
CA GLU A 26 21.01 6.29 -12.99
C GLU A 26 21.08 7.44 -14.02
N SER A 27 21.12 8.69 -13.56
CA SER A 27 21.14 9.88 -14.42
C SER A 27 22.00 11.00 -13.83
N ASP A 28 22.50 11.91 -14.67
CA ASP A 28 23.17 13.15 -14.25
C ASP A 28 22.22 14.37 -14.15
N ALA A 29 20.91 14.15 -14.29
CA ALA A 29 19.91 15.21 -14.37
C ALA A 29 19.76 16.04 -13.08
N ASP A 30 19.45 17.34 -13.23
CA ASP A 30 19.05 18.23 -12.14
C ASP A 30 17.59 17.98 -11.74
N VAL A 31 17.34 17.84 -10.44
CA VAL A 31 16.00 17.55 -9.90
C VAL A 31 15.57 18.63 -8.91
N VAL A 32 14.36 19.16 -9.10
CA VAL A 32 13.66 19.94 -8.08
C VAL A 32 12.55 19.09 -7.51
N MET A 33 12.46 19.01 -6.18
CA MET A 33 11.38 18.34 -5.47
C MET A 33 10.57 19.36 -4.67
N VAL A 34 9.26 19.31 -4.77
CA VAL A 34 8.33 20.22 -4.08
C VAL A 34 7.36 19.40 -3.24
N ASP A 35 7.21 19.72 -1.96
CA ASP A 35 6.25 19.04 -1.08
C ASP A 35 5.55 20.04 -0.16
N ILE A 36 4.27 19.79 0.11
CA ILE A 36 3.43 20.62 0.98
C ILE A 36 3.75 20.45 2.47
N HIS A 37 4.40 19.34 2.85
CA HIS A 37 4.79 19.02 4.21
C HIS A 37 6.16 19.64 4.55
N ALA A 38 6.43 19.76 5.85
CA ALA A 38 7.70 20.29 6.35
C ALA A 38 8.88 19.32 6.20
N LYS A 39 8.60 18.01 6.13
CA LYS A 39 9.60 16.95 5.98
C LYS A 39 9.18 15.99 4.85
N PRO A 40 10.14 15.34 4.18
CA PRO A 40 9.82 14.27 3.25
C PRO A 40 9.11 13.10 3.95
N GLY A 41 8.49 12.23 3.17
CA GLY A 41 7.70 11.09 3.65
C GLY A 41 6.20 11.20 3.31
N GLY A 42 5.72 12.36 2.83
CA GLY A 42 4.31 12.54 2.47
C GLY A 42 3.38 12.27 3.64
N HIS A 43 2.35 11.43 3.46
CA HIS A 43 1.32 11.15 4.48
C HIS A 43 1.87 10.63 5.82
N TRP A 44 3.09 10.09 5.86
CA TRP A 44 3.74 9.68 7.11
C TRP A 44 3.94 10.83 8.10
N ASN A 45 3.91 12.08 7.62
CA ASN A 45 3.92 13.27 8.49
C ASN A 45 2.62 13.45 9.30
N ASP A 46 1.51 12.87 8.83
CA ASP A 46 0.18 13.05 9.41
C ASP A 46 -0.39 11.76 10.03
N ALA A 47 0.35 10.66 9.96
CA ALA A 47 -0.12 9.35 10.38
C ALA A 47 -0.35 9.27 11.91
N TYR A 48 -1.24 8.37 12.33
CA TYR A 48 -1.54 8.16 13.75
C TYR A 48 -0.33 7.57 14.48
N PRO A 49 -0.12 7.90 15.77
CA PRO A 49 1.16 7.70 16.44
C PRO A 49 1.55 6.24 16.68
N PHE A 50 0.64 5.29 16.51
CA PHE A 50 0.87 3.85 16.66
C PHE A 50 0.82 3.09 15.32
N VAL A 51 0.77 3.79 14.18
CA VAL A 51 0.83 3.15 12.87
C VAL A 51 2.14 2.36 12.71
N THR A 52 2.05 1.20 12.09
CA THR A 52 3.18 0.42 11.59
C THR A 52 2.98 0.08 10.13
N LEU A 53 4.05 -0.29 9.43
CA LEU A 53 3.91 -0.90 8.11
C LEU A 53 3.09 -2.20 8.20
N HIS A 54 2.31 -2.49 7.17
CA HIS A 54 1.59 -3.75 7.06
C HIS A 54 2.46 -4.85 6.41
N GLN A 55 3.47 -4.46 5.64
CA GLN A 55 4.46 -5.36 5.04
C GLN A 55 5.81 -5.29 5.77
N PRO A 56 6.67 -6.33 5.66
CA PRO A 56 8.01 -6.27 6.24
C PRO A 56 8.84 -5.07 5.77
N SER A 57 9.57 -4.47 6.71
CA SER A 57 10.31 -3.23 6.49
C SER A 57 11.43 -3.35 5.45
N SER A 58 12.03 -4.54 5.31
CA SER A 58 13.21 -4.78 4.50
C SER A 58 13.04 -4.48 3.01
N PHE A 59 11.80 -4.45 2.51
CA PHE A 59 11.47 -4.14 1.11
C PHE A 59 10.48 -2.97 0.97
N TYR A 60 10.42 -2.08 1.96
CA TYR A 60 9.76 -0.77 1.86
C TYR A 60 10.80 0.36 1.83
N GLY A 61 10.49 1.51 1.23
CA GLY A 61 11.36 2.70 1.16
C GLY A 61 11.98 2.90 -0.23
N VAL A 62 13.26 3.26 -0.28
CA VAL A 62 14.02 3.54 -1.51
C VAL A 62 15.12 2.51 -1.79
N SER A 63 15.55 2.33 -3.03
CA SER A 63 16.49 1.27 -3.43
C SER A 63 17.85 1.36 -2.70
N SER A 64 18.37 2.57 -2.51
CA SER A 64 19.73 2.82 -2.01
C SER A 64 19.95 2.53 -0.51
N ALA A 65 18.89 2.59 0.30
CA ALA A 65 18.99 2.59 1.76
C ALA A 65 17.97 1.64 2.42
N PRO A 66 18.39 0.72 3.31
CA PRO A 66 17.45 -0.17 4.01
C PRO A 66 16.62 0.59 5.06
N LEU A 67 15.35 0.19 5.21
CA LEU A 67 14.50 0.62 6.32
C LEU A 67 14.50 -0.45 7.42
N GLY A 68 14.63 -0.01 8.67
CA GLY A 68 14.72 -0.90 9.82
C GLY A 68 16.13 -1.47 10.00
N ARG A 69 16.21 -2.61 10.68
CA ARG A 69 17.45 -3.33 11.03
C ARG A 69 17.40 -4.81 10.65
N ASP A 70 16.47 -5.17 9.77
CA ASP A 70 16.20 -6.54 9.34
C ASP A 70 15.95 -7.50 10.53
N ARG A 71 15.22 -7.04 11.54
CA ARG A 71 14.90 -7.85 12.74
C ARG A 71 13.68 -8.74 12.51
N VAL A 72 13.62 -9.82 13.30
CA VAL A 72 12.42 -10.64 13.50
C VAL A 72 11.81 -10.27 14.84
N ASP A 73 10.52 -9.95 14.86
CA ASP A 73 9.80 -9.62 16.08
C ASP A 73 9.73 -10.83 17.00
N GLN A 74 10.07 -10.62 18.27
CA GLN A 74 10.14 -11.70 19.26
C GLN A 74 8.88 -11.83 20.12
N ARG A 75 7.98 -10.84 20.04
CA ARG A 75 6.81 -10.67 20.91
C ARG A 75 5.69 -9.94 20.16
N GLY A 76 4.51 -9.91 20.77
CA GLY A 76 3.33 -9.27 20.20
C GLY A 76 2.70 -10.13 19.11
N LEU A 77 1.72 -9.56 18.41
CA LEU A 77 0.94 -10.29 17.41
C LEU A 77 1.73 -10.61 16.14
N ASN A 78 2.85 -9.92 15.90
CA ASN A 78 3.77 -10.16 14.78
C ASN A 78 4.95 -11.11 15.13
N ALA A 79 4.94 -11.74 16.31
CA ALA A 79 6.06 -12.58 16.77
C ALA A 79 6.41 -13.69 15.76
N GLY A 80 7.70 -13.81 15.44
CA GLY A 80 8.23 -14.75 14.45
C GLY A 80 8.27 -14.23 13.01
N LEU A 81 7.82 -13.00 12.76
CA LEU A 81 7.83 -12.37 11.44
C LEU A 81 8.79 -11.17 11.40
N GLY A 82 9.16 -10.73 10.20
CA GLY A 82 10.00 -9.55 9.98
C GLY A 82 9.38 -8.29 10.56
N GLU A 83 10.23 -7.40 11.09
CA GLU A 83 9.80 -6.19 11.78
C GLU A 83 8.97 -5.26 10.88
N LEU A 84 7.97 -4.61 11.50
CA LEU A 84 7.09 -3.65 10.88
C LEU A 84 7.44 -2.25 11.39
N ALA A 85 8.13 -1.45 10.58
CA ALA A 85 8.59 -0.13 10.97
C ALA A 85 7.41 0.74 11.39
N THR A 86 7.58 1.43 12.52
CA THR A 86 6.62 2.41 13.03
C THR A 86 6.56 3.63 12.13
N GLY A 87 5.45 4.39 12.17
CA GLY A 87 5.36 5.65 11.44
C GLY A 87 6.50 6.63 11.77
N ALA A 88 6.98 6.64 13.02
CA ALA A 88 8.12 7.44 13.44
C ALA A 88 9.44 6.99 12.78
N GLU A 89 9.67 5.67 12.67
CA GLU A 89 10.83 5.12 11.96
C GLU A 89 10.78 5.45 10.47
N VAL A 90 9.61 5.36 9.83
CA VAL A 90 9.44 5.69 8.41
C VAL A 90 9.65 7.19 8.15
N ALA A 91 9.08 8.07 8.98
CA ALA A 91 9.27 9.51 8.84
C ALA A 91 10.76 9.92 9.00
N ASN A 92 11.45 9.34 9.99
CA ASN A 92 12.88 9.56 10.18
C ASN A 92 13.71 9.00 9.01
N TYR A 93 13.33 7.84 8.48
CA TYR A 93 13.99 7.22 7.34
C TYR A 93 13.98 8.12 6.10
N PHE A 94 12.83 8.66 5.70
CA PHE A 94 12.77 9.55 4.53
C PHE A 94 13.49 10.89 4.76
N ASP A 95 13.49 11.43 5.99
CA ASP A 95 14.29 12.62 6.33
C ASP A 95 15.78 12.35 6.14
N ASN A 96 16.26 11.18 6.57
CA ASN A 96 17.65 10.75 6.37
C ASN A 96 17.97 10.52 4.89
N VAL A 97 17.13 9.83 4.12
CA VAL A 97 17.34 9.64 2.66
C VAL A 97 17.49 11.00 1.96
N MET A 98 16.62 11.96 2.26
CA MET A 98 16.72 13.30 1.68
C MET A 98 18.04 13.98 2.07
N ARG A 99 18.41 13.96 3.34
CA ARG A 99 19.57 14.71 3.87
C ARG A 99 20.91 14.08 3.56
N ASP A 100 20.99 12.77 3.59
CA ASP A 100 22.25 12.02 3.58
C ASP A 100 22.55 11.41 2.20
N HIS A 101 21.54 11.25 1.35
CA HIS A 101 21.68 10.68 0.01
C HIS A 101 21.31 11.65 -1.10
N LEU A 102 20.09 12.23 -1.10
CA LEU A 102 19.61 13.05 -2.22
C LEU A 102 20.27 14.43 -2.28
N LEU A 103 20.18 15.24 -1.21
CA LEU A 103 20.74 16.60 -1.19
C LEU A 103 22.27 16.65 -1.36
N PRO A 104 23.07 15.72 -0.80
CA PRO A 104 24.53 15.73 -0.96
C PRO A 104 25.00 15.53 -2.39
N THR A 105 24.16 14.99 -3.30
CA THR A 105 24.49 14.91 -4.74
C THR A 105 24.76 16.28 -5.36
N GLY A 106 24.24 17.36 -4.78
CA GLY A 106 24.27 18.71 -5.36
C GLY A 106 23.31 18.91 -6.54
N ARG A 107 22.66 17.84 -7.02
CA ARG A 107 21.71 17.86 -8.15
C ARG A 107 20.26 17.96 -7.72
N VAL A 108 19.96 17.61 -6.47
CA VAL A 108 18.62 17.71 -5.89
C VAL A 108 18.45 19.01 -5.13
N ARG A 109 17.38 19.76 -5.43
CA ARG A 109 16.91 20.92 -4.67
C ARG A 109 15.53 20.65 -4.11
N TYR A 110 15.39 20.70 -2.79
CA TYR A 110 14.14 20.39 -2.11
C TYR A 110 13.45 21.64 -1.56
N PHE A 111 12.17 21.81 -1.88
CA PHE A 111 11.29 22.89 -1.44
C PHE A 111 10.16 22.31 -0.57
N PRO A 112 10.40 22.13 0.75
CA PRO A 112 9.34 21.77 1.69
C PRO A 112 8.36 22.93 1.89
N MET A 113 7.20 22.64 2.50
CA MET A 113 6.13 23.61 2.74
C MET A 113 5.84 24.47 1.51
N SER A 114 5.80 23.86 0.33
CA SER A 114 5.64 24.56 -0.94
C SER A 114 4.70 23.76 -1.82
N ARG A 115 3.86 24.47 -2.59
CA ARG A 115 3.00 23.84 -3.60
C ARG A 115 3.43 24.26 -4.99
N TYR A 116 3.31 23.34 -5.93
CA TYR A 116 3.49 23.64 -7.35
C TYR A 116 2.13 23.75 -8.03
N ALA A 117 1.95 24.77 -8.86
CA ALA A 117 0.82 24.90 -9.78
C ALA A 117 1.26 25.77 -10.96
N ASP A 118 0.89 25.39 -12.19
CA ASP A 118 1.03 26.21 -13.40
C ASP A 118 2.43 26.84 -13.60
N GLY A 119 3.50 26.06 -13.44
CA GLY A 119 4.87 26.55 -13.61
C GLY A 119 5.42 27.36 -12.44
N GLN A 120 4.72 27.39 -11.29
CA GLN A 120 5.09 28.20 -10.14
C GLN A 120 5.12 27.41 -8.83
N ILE A 121 6.20 27.58 -8.07
CA ILE A 121 6.35 27.10 -6.70
C ILE A 121 5.94 28.21 -5.75
N THR A 122 4.94 27.97 -4.90
CA THR A 122 4.47 28.92 -3.89
C THR A 122 4.74 28.38 -2.50
N SER A 123 5.49 29.12 -1.68
CA SER A 123 5.70 28.78 -0.28
C SER A 123 4.40 28.92 0.52
N LEU A 124 4.02 27.88 1.25
CA LEU A 124 2.87 27.86 2.15
C LEU A 124 3.11 28.68 3.43
N VAL A 125 4.37 29.04 3.73
CA VAL A 125 4.73 29.80 4.92
C VAL A 125 4.75 31.31 4.63
N SER A 126 5.41 31.72 3.55
CA SER A 126 5.62 33.13 3.23
C SER A 126 4.72 33.67 2.12
N GLY A 127 4.08 32.80 1.34
CA GLY A 127 3.38 33.18 0.11
C GLY A 127 4.31 33.60 -1.03
N ALA A 128 5.64 33.52 -0.85
CA ALA A 128 6.59 33.86 -1.89
C ALA A 128 6.49 32.86 -3.06
N THR A 129 6.51 33.40 -4.28
CA THR A 129 6.41 32.64 -5.51
C THR A 129 7.73 32.60 -6.26
N THR A 130 8.04 31.43 -6.84
CA THR A 130 9.22 31.20 -7.68
C THR A 130 8.76 30.50 -8.95
N ASP A 131 9.06 31.09 -10.11
CA ASP A 131 8.76 30.46 -11.39
C ASP A 131 9.75 29.32 -11.62
N VAL A 132 9.26 28.17 -12.09
CA VAL A 132 10.06 26.98 -12.34
C VAL A 132 9.79 26.43 -13.73
N THR A 133 10.86 26.05 -14.43
CA THR A 133 10.79 25.39 -15.74
C THR A 133 11.48 24.03 -15.64
N ALA A 134 10.72 22.96 -15.90
CA ALA A 134 11.27 21.64 -16.15
C ALA A 134 11.67 21.53 -17.63
N ARG A 135 12.97 21.32 -17.90
CA ARG A 135 13.50 21.22 -19.27
C ARG A 135 13.15 19.90 -19.94
N ARG A 136 12.89 18.86 -19.15
CA ARG A 136 12.47 17.53 -19.62
C ARG A 136 11.05 17.23 -19.17
N ARG A 137 10.82 16.90 -17.90
CA ARG A 137 9.51 16.42 -17.44
C ARG A 137 9.14 16.85 -16.04
N VAL A 138 7.84 16.94 -15.81
CA VAL A 138 7.24 16.98 -14.47
C VAL A 138 6.89 15.54 -14.06
N VAL A 139 7.34 15.11 -12.88
CA VAL A 139 6.95 13.84 -12.27
C VAL A 139 5.84 14.11 -11.26
N ASP A 140 4.61 13.85 -11.66
CA ASP A 140 3.42 14.04 -10.83
C ASP A 140 3.13 12.79 -10.00
N THR A 141 3.49 12.83 -8.71
CA THR A 141 3.27 11.71 -7.80
C THR A 141 1.90 11.77 -7.10
N THR A 142 1.05 12.73 -7.47
CA THR A 142 -0.21 12.99 -6.75
C THR A 142 -1.34 12.00 -7.10
N HIS A 143 -1.21 11.23 -8.19
CA HIS A 143 -2.17 10.20 -8.59
C HIS A 143 -2.37 9.12 -7.51
N LEU A 144 -1.31 8.79 -6.76
CA LEU A 144 -1.36 7.83 -5.64
C LEU A 144 -1.43 8.51 -4.27
N THR A 145 -1.91 9.77 -4.19
CA THR A 145 -1.99 10.50 -2.93
C THR A 145 -2.83 9.77 -1.90
N THR A 146 -2.23 9.49 -0.76
CA THR A 146 -2.87 8.90 0.41
C THR A 146 -3.57 9.96 1.24
N THR A 147 -4.81 9.67 1.66
CA THR A 147 -5.49 10.42 2.72
C THR A 147 -5.42 9.63 4.03
N VAL A 148 -5.23 10.33 5.14
CA VAL A 148 -5.24 9.72 6.49
C VAL A 148 -6.41 10.30 7.30
N PRO A 149 -6.87 9.63 8.37
CA PRO A 149 -8.02 10.09 9.14
C PRO A 149 -7.96 11.56 9.57
N SER A 150 -6.80 12.05 10.00
CA SER A 150 -6.61 13.43 10.45
C SER A 150 -6.68 14.51 9.34
N THR A 151 -6.53 14.14 8.07
CA THR A 151 -6.43 15.10 6.96
C THR A 151 -7.63 15.06 6.01
N HIS A 152 -8.54 14.11 6.17
CA HIS A 152 -9.73 13.99 5.34
C HIS A 152 -11.00 14.50 6.04
N THR A 153 -12.01 14.81 5.23
CA THR A 153 -13.37 15.08 5.70
C THR A 153 -14.21 13.82 5.53
N PRO A 154 -14.85 13.30 6.58
CA PRO A 154 -15.75 12.15 6.48
C PRO A 154 -16.88 12.41 5.48
N SER A 155 -17.30 11.39 4.75
CA SER A 155 -18.37 11.51 3.74
C SER A 155 -19.78 11.39 4.33
N PHE A 156 -19.95 11.66 5.62
CA PHE A 156 -21.20 11.49 6.37
C PHE A 156 -21.38 12.62 7.38
N GLU A 157 -22.62 12.84 7.79
CA GLU A 157 -22.98 13.90 8.73
C GLU A 157 -22.69 13.47 10.18
N ILE A 158 -22.34 14.44 11.02
CA ILE A 158 -22.07 14.22 12.45
C ILE A 158 -22.83 15.29 13.23
N ASP A 159 -23.68 14.87 14.16
CA ASP A 159 -24.50 15.77 14.97
C ASP A 159 -23.70 16.46 16.08
N ASP A 160 -24.17 17.65 16.48
CA ASP A 160 -23.67 18.34 17.67
C ASP A 160 -23.77 17.48 18.93
N GLY A 161 -22.66 17.39 19.67
CA GLY A 161 -22.57 16.64 20.92
C GLY A 161 -22.26 15.15 20.75
N VAL A 162 -21.98 14.69 19.52
CA VAL A 162 -21.39 13.37 19.28
C VAL A 162 -19.88 13.43 19.54
N ARG A 163 -19.34 12.44 20.27
CA ARG A 163 -17.89 12.26 20.42
C ARG A 163 -17.36 11.53 19.19
N PHE A 164 -16.92 12.27 18.19
CA PHE A 164 -16.30 11.77 16.97
C PHE A 164 -14.87 12.30 16.87
N MET A 165 -13.91 11.46 16.47
CA MET A 165 -12.51 11.86 16.36
C MET A 165 -11.76 11.04 15.29
N PRO A 166 -10.71 11.61 14.67
CA PRO A 166 -9.78 10.84 13.85
C PRO A 166 -9.02 9.83 14.71
N LEU A 167 -8.59 8.72 14.09
CA LEU A 167 -7.79 7.68 14.76
C LEU A 167 -6.55 8.24 15.48
N ASN A 168 -5.97 9.32 14.96
CA ASN A 168 -4.82 10.01 15.54
C ASN A 168 -5.03 10.43 17.01
N ASP A 169 -6.27 10.73 17.40
CA ASP A 169 -6.61 11.17 18.75
C ASP A 169 -6.93 10.01 19.70
N LEU A 170 -7.01 8.77 19.20
CA LEU A 170 -7.34 7.59 20.01
C LEU A 170 -6.45 7.44 21.27
N PRO A 171 -5.12 7.58 21.18
CA PRO A 171 -4.26 7.46 22.37
C PRO A 171 -4.34 8.65 23.34
N ARG A 172 -5.07 9.71 22.99
CA ARG A 172 -5.26 10.91 23.83
C ARG A 172 -6.49 10.82 24.72
N VAL A 173 -7.33 9.80 24.55
CA VAL A 173 -8.51 9.58 25.38
C VAL A 173 -8.10 9.28 26.82
N GLY A 174 -8.44 10.17 27.75
CA GLY A 174 -8.06 10.07 29.16
C GLY A 174 -9.07 9.34 30.05
N GLU A 175 -10.28 9.08 29.57
CA GLU A 175 -11.36 8.42 30.33
C GLU A 175 -12.06 7.37 29.46
N PRO A 176 -12.35 6.17 30.00
CA PRO A 176 -12.98 5.10 29.23
C PRO A 176 -14.40 5.51 28.79
N PRO A 177 -14.77 5.34 27.51
CA PRO A 177 -16.14 5.58 27.06
C PRO A 177 -17.07 4.44 27.48
N ALA A 178 -18.38 4.64 27.26
CA ALA A 178 -19.36 3.55 27.39
C ALA A 178 -19.10 2.40 26.39
N GLY A 179 -18.40 2.70 25.29
CA GLY A 179 -17.94 1.75 24.28
C GLY A 179 -17.31 2.48 23.10
N TRP A 180 -16.74 1.72 22.18
CA TRP A 180 -16.03 2.21 21.01
C TRP A 180 -16.80 1.88 19.74
N VAL A 181 -16.94 2.85 18.83
CA VAL A 181 -17.47 2.63 17.49
C VAL A 181 -16.37 2.92 16.48
N VAL A 182 -15.81 1.89 15.86
CA VAL A 182 -14.79 2.02 14.82
C VAL A 182 -15.47 2.09 13.46
N VAL A 183 -15.29 3.19 12.72
CA VAL A 183 -15.93 3.44 11.43
C VAL A 183 -14.96 3.15 10.28
N GLY A 184 -15.06 1.98 9.67
CA GLY A 184 -14.24 1.60 8.51
C GLY A 184 -13.60 0.22 8.68
N GLY A 185 -13.71 -0.63 7.64
CA GLY A 185 -13.20 -2.01 7.62
C GLY A 185 -11.86 -2.20 6.91
N GLY A 186 -11.12 -1.11 6.63
CA GLY A 186 -9.82 -1.17 5.97
C GLY A 186 -8.66 -1.38 6.96
N LYS A 187 -7.43 -1.24 6.47
CA LYS A 187 -6.17 -1.32 7.28
C LYS A 187 -6.22 -0.44 8.53
N THR A 188 -6.66 0.80 8.39
CA THR A 188 -6.83 1.75 9.50
C THR A 188 -7.82 1.27 10.56
N GLY A 189 -8.90 0.59 10.14
CA GLY A 189 -9.88 0.00 11.06
C GLY A 189 -9.32 -1.22 11.80
N ILE A 190 -8.58 -2.07 11.09
CA ILE A 190 -7.84 -3.19 11.67
C ILE A 190 -6.88 -2.68 12.77
N ASP A 191 -6.07 -1.66 12.47
CA ASP A 191 -5.12 -1.09 13.42
C ASP A 191 -5.82 -0.49 14.65
N ALA A 192 -6.96 0.17 14.47
CA ALA A 192 -7.76 0.71 15.57
C ALA A 192 -8.29 -0.39 16.50
N CYS A 193 -8.87 -1.45 15.93
CA CYS A 193 -9.39 -2.58 16.68
C CYS A 193 -8.27 -3.32 17.42
N LEU A 194 -7.16 -3.61 16.74
CA LEU A 194 -5.99 -4.27 17.37
C LEU A 194 -5.42 -3.42 18.50
N TRP A 195 -5.26 -2.10 18.29
CA TRP A 195 -4.78 -1.21 19.33
C TRP A 195 -5.69 -1.22 20.56
N LEU A 196 -7.02 -1.14 20.38
CA LEU A 196 -7.98 -1.21 21.48
C LEU A 196 -7.86 -2.53 22.27
N LEU A 197 -7.76 -3.66 21.57
CA LEU A 197 -7.62 -4.99 22.17
C LEU A 197 -6.29 -5.14 22.93
N GLU A 198 -5.17 -4.71 22.35
CA GLU A 198 -3.85 -4.74 23.01
C GLU A 198 -3.79 -3.86 24.26
N HIS A 199 -4.64 -2.83 24.36
CA HIS A 199 -4.78 -1.96 25.53
C HIS A 199 -5.88 -2.41 26.49
N GLY A 200 -6.38 -3.64 26.34
CA GLY A 200 -7.28 -4.28 27.31
C GLY A 200 -8.75 -3.88 27.18
N THR A 201 -9.17 -3.32 26.05
CA THR A 201 -10.58 -3.10 25.78
C THR A 201 -11.29 -4.45 25.65
N ASP A 202 -12.40 -4.62 26.36
CA ASP A 202 -13.27 -5.78 26.20
C ASP A 202 -13.78 -5.86 24.74
N PRO A 203 -13.60 -6.96 24.00
CA PRO A 203 -14.11 -7.10 22.64
C PRO A 203 -15.61 -6.78 22.50
N ASP A 204 -16.41 -7.05 23.54
CA ASP A 204 -17.85 -6.75 23.54
C ASP A 204 -18.14 -5.24 23.62
N ALA A 205 -17.17 -4.43 24.06
CA ALA A 205 -17.27 -2.96 24.08
C ALA A 205 -16.89 -2.31 22.73
N ILE A 206 -16.46 -3.10 21.73
CA ILE A 206 -16.07 -2.60 20.41
C ILE A 206 -17.17 -2.91 19.41
N THR A 207 -17.81 -1.88 18.85
CA THR A 207 -18.66 -1.97 17.66
C THR A 207 -17.85 -1.59 16.43
N TRP A 208 -17.70 -2.52 15.49
CA TRP A 208 -16.92 -2.29 14.27
C TRP A 208 -17.84 -2.18 13.05
N ILE A 209 -17.94 -0.98 12.47
CA ILE A 209 -18.71 -0.75 11.25
C ILE A 209 -17.86 -1.10 10.04
N MET A 210 -18.14 -2.26 9.46
CA MET A 210 -17.45 -2.83 8.32
C MET A 210 -18.48 -3.11 7.21
N PRO A 211 -18.69 -2.17 6.27
CA PRO A 211 -19.74 -2.31 5.24
C PRO A 211 -19.47 -3.44 4.24
N ARG A 212 -18.21 -3.83 4.06
CA ARG A 212 -17.76 -4.96 3.25
C ARG A 212 -16.62 -5.63 3.98
N ASP A 213 -16.68 -6.95 4.13
CA ASP A 213 -15.55 -7.73 4.58
C ASP A 213 -14.49 -7.78 3.45
N GLY A 214 -13.22 -7.72 3.85
CA GLY A 214 -12.08 -7.81 2.96
C GLY A 214 -11.45 -9.20 2.96
N TRP A 215 -11.05 -9.68 1.79
CA TRP A 215 -10.02 -10.71 1.70
C TRP A 215 -8.66 -10.12 2.14
N LEU A 216 -7.96 -10.83 3.02
CA LEU A 216 -6.69 -10.43 3.61
C LEU A 216 -5.58 -11.39 3.16
N ILE A 217 -4.34 -10.92 3.16
CA ILE A 217 -3.16 -11.73 2.82
C ILE A 217 -2.50 -12.21 4.13
N PRO A 218 -2.28 -13.52 4.34
CA PRO A 218 -1.52 -13.99 5.49
C PRO A 218 -0.10 -13.43 5.46
N ARG A 219 0.30 -12.69 6.50
CA ARG A 219 1.57 -11.97 6.53
C ARG A 219 2.77 -12.91 6.45
N GLU A 220 2.61 -14.13 6.92
CA GLU A 220 3.56 -15.25 6.82
C GLU A 220 3.99 -15.53 5.37
N THR A 221 3.11 -15.26 4.40
CA THR A 221 3.36 -15.46 2.96
C THR A 221 4.07 -14.28 2.29
N THR A 222 4.38 -13.23 3.04
CA THR A 222 5.00 -11.98 2.54
C THR A 222 6.42 -11.75 3.08
N GLN A 223 7.03 -12.76 3.70
CA GLN A 223 8.33 -12.65 4.37
C GLN A 223 9.50 -12.86 3.38
N PRO A 224 10.38 -11.87 3.16
CA PRO A 224 11.49 -11.96 2.21
C PRO A 224 12.71 -12.67 2.84
N ARG A 225 12.50 -13.86 3.38
CA ARG A 225 13.54 -14.65 4.06
C ARG A 225 13.47 -16.11 3.66
N LEU A 226 14.63 -16.75 3.54
CA LEU A 226 14.73 -18.16 3.16
C LEU A 226 14.04 -19.13 4.15
N GLU A 227 13.96 -18.76 5.42
CA GLU A 227 13.23 -19.53 6.45
C GLU A 227 11.72 -19.57 6.19
N HIS A 228 11.17 -18.57 5.51
CA HIS A 228 9.77 -18.49 5.10
C HIS A 228 9.55 -18.89 3.63
N PHE A 229 10.57 -19.44 2.97
CA PHE A 229 10.51 -19.81 1.55
C PHE A 229 9.28 -20.66 1.20
N GLU A 230 8.99 -21.68 2.02
CA GLU A 230 7.86 -22.59 1.78
C GLU A 230 6.52 -21.87 1.89
N ALA A 231 6.36 -20.97 2.87
CA ALA A 231 5.14 -20.18 3.02
C ALA A 231 4.94 -19.22 1.83
N VAL A 232 6.00 -18.52 1.43
CA VAL A 232 5.95 -17.50 0.37
C VAL A 232 5.78 -18.13 -1.01
N MET A 233 6.71 -19.01 -1.40
CA MET A 233 6.67 -19.63 -2.73
C MET A 233 5.58 -20.70 -2.83
N GLY A 234 5.23 -21.34 -1.71
CA GLY A 234 4.08 -22.23 -1.64
C GLY A 234 2.75 -21.50 -1.83
N ALA A 235 2.57 -20.33 -1.22
CA ALA A 235 1.40 -19.48 -1.47
C ALA A 235 1.37 -18.98 -2.92
N GLN A 236 2.53 -18.60 -3.49
CA GLN A 236 2.59 -18.22 -4.91
C GLN A 236 2.23 -19.40 -5.84
N ALA A 237 2.67 -20.62 -5.54
CA ALA A 237 2.27 -21.82 -6.28
C ALA A 237 0.77 -22.05 -6.16
N ALA A 238 0.24 -22.06 -4.93
CA ALA A 238 -1.18 -22.25 -4.65
C ALA A 238 -2.05 -21.18 -5.34
N GLN A 239 -1.58 -19.94 -5.43
CA GLN A 239 -2.26 -18.86 -6.13
C GLN A 239 -2.50 -19.21 -7.61
N TYR A 240 -1.46 -19.62 -8.33
CA TYR A 240 -1.58 -19.93 -9.75
C TYR A 240 -2.23 -21.30 -10.01
N GLU A 241 -2.07 -22.27 -9.11
CA GLU A 241 -2.79 -23.55 -9.15
C GLU A 241 -4.30 -23.35 -8.94
N ALA A 242 -4.69 -22.54 -7.95
CA ALA A 242 -6.08 -22.13 -7.73
C ALA A 242 -6.63 -21.40 -8.95
N SER A 243 -5.85 -20.46 -9.49
CA SER A 243 -6.19 -19.72 -10.70
C SER A 243 -6.42 -20.62 -11.90
N ALA A 244 -5.58 -21.64 -12.09
CA ALA A 244 -5.69 -22.58 -13.22
C ALA A 244 -6.88 -23.54 -13.07
N ALA A 245 -7.22 -23.93 -11.85
CA ALA A 245 -8.26 -24.93 -11.57
C ALA A 245 -9.66 -24.34 -11.34
N ALA A 246 -9.77 -23.03 -11.12
CA ALA A 246 -11.02 -22.38 -10.81
C ALA A 246 -12.02 -22.42 -11.98
N THR A 247 -13.26 -22.73 -11.66
CA THR A 247 -14.38 -22.85 -12.62
C THR A 247 -15.33 -21.66 -12.61
N SER A 248 -15.19 -20.79 -11.61
CA SER A 248 -15.94 -19.55 -11.45
C SER A 248 -15.15 -18.60 -10.54
N VAL A 249 -15.58 -17.34 -10.45
CA VAL A 249 -14.99 -16.37 -9.52
C VAL A 249 -15.14 -16.82 -8.06
N ASP A 250 -16.29 -17.34 -7.65
CA ASP A 250 -16.49 -17.81 -6.27
C ASP A 250 -15.61 -19.03 -5.97
N ASP A 251 -15.52 -19.99 -6.90
CA ASP A 251 -14.63 -21.15 -6.78
C ASP A 251 -13.15 -20.71 -6.67
N LEU A 252 -12.74 -19.67 -7.40
CA LEU A 252 -11.40 -19.09 -7.28
C LEU A 252 -11.11 -18.63 -5.85
N PHE A 253 -11.97 -17.80 -5.25
CA PHE A 253 -11.72 -17.27 -3.91
C PHE A 253 -11.72 -18.37 -2.84
N HIS A 254 -12.62 -19.35 -2.94
CA HIS A 254 -12.59 -20.52 -2.04
C HIS A 254 -11.29 -21.33 -2.17
N ARG A 255 -10.74 -21.47 -3.39
CA ARG A 255 -9.44 -22.14 -3.60
C ARG A 255 -8.26 -21.32 -3.09
N LEU A 256 -8.29 -20.00 -3.26
CA LEU A 256 -7.29 -19.09 -2.71
C LEU A 256 -7.29 -19.16 -1.18
N GLU A 257 -8.46 -19.24 -0.55
CA GLU A 257 -8.60 -19.46 0.89
C GLU A 257 -8.05 -20.83 1.31
N ALA A 258 -8.51 -21.91 0.66
CA ALA A 258 -8.07 -23.26 0.97
C ALA A 258 -6.56 -23.47 0.77
N GLY A 259 -5.95 -22.73 -0.16
CA GLY A 259 -4.51 -22.72 -0.42
C GLY A 259 -3.69 -21.80 0.50
N GLY A 260 -4.33 -21.09 1.43
CA GLY A 260 -3.66 -20.16 2.34
C GLY A 260 -3.11 -18.89 1.66
N VAL A 261 -3.62 -18.56 0.46
CA VAL A 261 -3.22 -17.36 -0.29
C VAL A 261 -3.96 -16.12 0.22
N LEU A 262 -5.24 -16.30 0.54
CA LEU A 262 -6.11 -15.29 1.14
C LEU A 262 -6.77 -15.87 2.39
N VAL A 263 -7.16 -15.01 3.32
CA VAL A 263 -7.95 -15.36 4.50
C VAL A 263 -9.06 -14.34 4.70
N ARG A 264 -10.08 -14.72 5.47
CA ARG A 264 -11.19 -13.85 5.85
C ARG A 264 -11.34 -13.81 7.36
N LEU A 265 -11.95 -12.72 7.84
CA LEU A 265 -12.22 -12.51 9.26
C LEU A 265 -13.29 -13.46 9.81
N ASP A 266 -14.42 -13.57 9.11
CA ASP A 266 -15.57 -14.36 9.54
C ASP A 266 -15.85 -15.46 8.49
N PRO A 267 -15.72 -16.75 8.83
CA PRO A 267 -15.93 -17.84 7.88
C PRO A 267 -17.38 -17.96 7.39
N ASN A 268 -18.34 -17.28 8.03
CA ASN A 268 -19.74 -17.29 7.64
C ASN A 268 -20.11 -16.11 6.73
N VAL A 269 -19.17 -15.23 6.41
CA VAL A 269 -19.38 -14.06 5.57
C VAL A 269 -18.50 -14.17 4.33
N GLU A 270 -19.09 -13.92 3.18
CA GLU A 270 -18.36 -13.85 1.91
C GLU A 270 -17.76 -12.45 1.75
N PRO A 271 -16.42 -12.30 1.73
CA PRO A 271 -15.79 -11.00 1.56
C PRO A 271 -16.03 -10.44 0.16
N ALA A 272 -16.34 -9.15 0.09
CA ALA A 272 -16.69 -8.45 -1.17
C ALA A 272 -15.58 -7.48 -1.64
N MET A 273 -14.55 -7.29 -0.82
CA MET A 273 -13.52 -6.28 -1.01
C MET A 273 -12.13 -6.92 -0.98
N PHE A 274 -11.17 -6.27 -1.65
CA PHE A 274 -9.77 -6.65 -1.53
C PHE A 274 -8.90 -5.40 -1.69
N HIS A 275 -8.12 -5.07 -0.65
CA HIS A 275 -7.25 -3.88 -0.58
C HIS A 275 -5.80 -4.25 -0.21
N ALA A 276 -5.42 -5.52 -0.40
CA ALA A 276 -4.12 -6.08 -0.04
C ALA A 276 -3.66 -5.72 1.38
N ALA A 277 -4.58 -5.77 2.33
CA ALA A 277 -4.23 -5.74 3.73
C ALA A 277 -3.62 -7.09 4.11
N THR A 278 -2.50 -7.05 4.81
CA THR A 278 -1.88 -8.25 5.39
C THR A 278 -2.36 -8.42 6.83
N VAL A 279 -2.38 -9.66 7.30
CA VAL A 279 -2.75 -9.99 8.68
C VAL A 279 -1.95 -11.22 9.10
N SER A 280 -1.42 -11.22 10.31
CA SER A 280 -0.82 -12.41 10.92
C SER A 280 -1.92 -13.28 11.54
N ALA A 281 -1.65 -14.57 11.74
CA ALA A 281 -2.63 -15.44 12.40
C ALA A 281 -3.06 -14.92 13.80
N PRO A 282 -2.17 -14.43 14.69
CA PRO A 282 -2.58 -13.88 15.98
C PRO A 282 -3.44 -12.62 15.88
N GLU A 283 -3.19 -11.74 14.90
CA GLU A 283 -4.07 -10.58 14.67
C GLU A 283 -5.45 -11.01 14.18
N LEU A 284 -5.53 -12.00 13.28
CA LEU A 284 -6.80 -12.52 12.80
C LEU A 284 -7.63 -13.11 13.95
N ASP A 285 -6.99 -13.88 14.83
CA ASP A 285 -7.62 -14.43 16.04
C ASP A 285 -8.10 -13.31 16.99
N ALA A 286 -7.29 -12.28 17.21
CA ALA A 286 -7.62 -11.15 18.07
C ALA A 286 -8.82 -10.36 17.51
N LEU A 287 -8.79 -10.00 16.22
CA LEU A 287 -9.90 -9.35 15.52
C LEU A 287 -11.16 -10.22 15.55
N GLY A 288 -10.99 -11.53 15.39
CA GLY A 288 -12.03 -12.53 15.49
C GLY A 288 -12.64 -12.65 16.87
N SER A 289 -12.17 -11.95 17.91
CA SER A 289 -12.85 -11.85 19.20
C SER A 289 -13.98 -10.81 19.22
N ILE A 290 -13.95 -9.83 18.31
CA ILE A 290 -14.97 -8.77 18.21
C ILE A 290 -16.22 -9.33 17.54
N ARG A 291 -17.33 -9.42 18.28
CA ARG A 291 -18.61 -9.97 17.77
C ARG A 291 -19.54 -8.91 17.21
N ASN A 292 -19.43 -7.68 17.68
CA ASN A 292 -20.31 -6.57 17.29
C ASN A 292 -19.84 -5.93 15.97
N VAL A 293 -19.85 -6.72 14.89
CA VAL A 293 -19.50 -6.28 13.53
C VAL A 293 -20.77 -5.89 12.76
N VAL A 294 -20.84 -4.63 12.33
CA VAL A 294 -22.02 -4.05 11.68
C VAL A 294 -21.80 -3.97 10.17
N ARG A 295 -22.66 -4.68 9.43
CA ARG A 295 -22.61 -4.83 7.96
C ARG A 295 -23.83 -4.23 7.26
N LEU A 296 -24.30 -3.08 7.75
CA LEU A 296 -25.51 -2.39 7.22
C LEU A 296 -25.17 -1.31 6.18
N GLY A 297 -24.08 -1.51 5.43
CA GLY A 297 -23.59 -0.55 4.44
C GLY A 297 -22.88 0.67 5.05
N ARG A 298 -22.60 1.68 4.21
CA ARG A 298 -21.84 2.88 4.63
C ARG A 298 -22.66 3.74 5.58
N VAL A 299 -21.97 4.39 6.53
CA VAL A 299 -22.55 5.40 7.43
C VAL A 299 -23.00 6.60 6.59
N SER A 300 -24.19 7.11 6.86
CA SER A 300 -24.70 8.37 6.30
C SER A 300 -24.74 9.49 7.34
N ARG A 301 -24.99 9.15 8.61
CA ARG A 301 -25.02 10.10 9.72
C ARG A 301 -24.73 9.44 11.06
N ILE A 302 -23.95 10.10 11.91
CA ILE A 302 -23.77 9.74 13.32
C ILE A 302 -24.53 10.77 14.17
N GLY A 303 -25.67 10.34 14.72
CA GLY A 303 -26.49 11.11 15.65
C GLY A 303 -26.15 10.81 17.11
N ARG A 304 -26.83 11.51 18.03
CA ARG A 304 -26.59 11.37 19.47
C ARG A 304 -26.96 9.99 20.03
N ASP A 305 -28.02 9.39 19.51
CA ASP A 305 -28.65 8.17 20.00
C ASP A 305 -28.73 7.06 18.93
N ARG A 306 -28.41 7.40 17.68
CA ARG A 306 -28.48 6.48 16.55
C ARG A 306 -27.41 6.77 15.50
N ILE A 307 -26.86 5.71 14.92
CA ILE A 307 -26.03 5.78 13.70
C ILE A 307 -26.89 5.30 12.54
N GLU A 308 -26.99 6.12 11.50
CA GLU A 308 -27.70 5.81 10.26
C GLU A 308 -26.71 5.24 9.24
N LEU A 309 -27.07 4.09 8.67
CA LEU A 309 -26.32 3.41 7.63
C LEU A 309 -27.24 3.15 6.43
N ARG A 310 -26.66 2.84 5.27
CA ARG A 310 -27.41 2.57 4.02
C ARG A 310 -28.60 1.62 4.22
N ASP A 311 -28.39 0.51 4.93
CA ASP A 311 -29.34 -0.59 5.04
C ASP A 311 -29.97 -0.71 6.44
N GLY A 312 -29.88 0.33 7.26
CA GLY A 312 -30.50 0.34 8.58
C GLY A 312 -29.85 1.30 9.56
N SER A 313 -29.98 1.00 10.83
CA SER A 313 -29.46 1.84 11.90
C SER A 313 -29.11 1.04 13.13
N ILE A 314 -28.13 1.50 13.89
CA ILE A 314 -27.77 0.94 15.20
C ILE A 314 -27.86 2.02 16.27
N ALA A 315 -28.06 1.60 17.52
CA ALA A 315 -28.05 2.52 18.66
C ALA A 315 -26.62 3.03 18.92
N THR A 316 -26.52 4.27 19.39
CA THR A 316 -25.31 4.82 20.00
C THR A 316 -25.70 5.73 21.17
N SER A 317 -24.74 6.45 21.73
CA SER A 317 -24.96 7.40 22.81
C SER A 317 -23.87 8.47 22.78
N PRO A 318 -24.08 9.65 23.41
CA PRO A 318 -23.01 10.63 23.59
C PRO A 318 -21.83 10.14 24.44
N ASP A 319 -21.99 9.03 25.17
CA ASP A 319 -20.96 8.43 26.00
C ASP A 319 -20.08 7.44 25.23
N HIS A 320 -20.48 7.02 24.02
CA HIS A 320 -19.62 6.29 23.09
C HIS A 320 -18.62 7.22 22.41
N ILE A 321 -17.45 6.69 22.05
CA ILE A 321 -16.51 7.39 21.15
C ILE A 321 -16.54 6.74 19.78
N HIS A 322 -16.70 7.56 18.76
CA HIS A 322 -16.70 7.17 17.36
C HIS A 322 -15.33 7.50 16.75
N VAL A 323 -14.61 6.47 16.35
CA VAL A 323 -13.26 6.55 15.80
C VAL A 323 -13.34 6.49 14.29
N ASP A 324 -12.86 7.53 13.63
CA ASP A 324 -12.83 7.60 12.18
C ASP A 324 -11.66 6.81 11.59
N CYS A 325 -12.01 5.75 10.89
CA CYS A 325 -11.11 4.94 10.07
C CYS A 325 -11.59 4.86 8.62
N SER A 326 -12.39 5.85 8.18
CA SER A 326 -13.09 5.84 6.89
C SER A 326 -12.28 6.44 5.72
N ALA A 327 -11.12 7.04 6.03
CA ALA A 327 -10.16 7.53 5.04
C ALA A 327 -9.69 6.43 4.07
N SER A 328 -9.50 6.79 2.80
CA SER A 328 -8.95 5.88 1.81
C SER A 328 -7.43 6.05 1.73
N ALA A 329 -6.70 4.99 2.05
CA ALA A 329 -5.23 5.00 2.00
C ALA A 329 -4.70 5.20 0.58
N ILE A 330 -5.31 4.56 -0.43
CA ILE A 330 -5.07 4.84 -1.84
C ILE A 330 -6.43 4.69 -2.54
N PRO A 331 -7.03 5.79 -3.05
CA PRO A 331 -8.30 5.69 -3.76
C PRO A 331 -8.12 4.92 -5.07
N LYS A 332 -9.11 4.12 -5.45
CA LYS A 332 -9.16 3.54 -6.80
C LYS A 332 -9.35 4.68 -7.79
N GLN A 333 -8.36 4.89 -8.65
CA GLN A 333 -8.39 5.85 -9.74
C GLN A 333 -8.34 5.12 -11.08
N GLU A 334 -8.91 5.72 -12.11
CA GLU A 334 -8.77 5.22 -13.47
C GLU A 334 -7.30 5.34 -13.89
N PRO A 335 -6.68 4.26 -14.40
CA PRO A 335 -5.31 4.31 -14.89
C PRO A 335 -5.12 5.38 -15.97
N VAL A 336 -4.02 6.12 -15.87
CA VAL A 336 -3.56 7.04 -16.91
C VAL A 336 -2.28 6.54 -17.56
N THR A 337 -1.90 7.08 -18.72
CA THR A 337 -0.59 6.80 -19.32
C THR A 337 0.51 7.26 -18.35
N ILE A 338 1.52 6.41 -18.09
CA ILE A 338 2.60 6.76 -17.14
C ILE A 338 3.54 7.79 -17.76
N PHE A 339 3.99 7.57 -19.00
CA PHE A 339 4.86 8.49 -19.72
C PHE A 339 4.06 9.19 -20.82
N ASP A 340 3.71 10.46 -20.60
CA ASP A 340 2.84 11.25 -21.48
C ASP A 340 3.48 12.60 -21.79
N GLY A 341 4.39 12.61 -22.77
CA GLY A 341 5.06 13.82 -23.24
C GLY A 341 5.94 14.46 -22.17
N ASP A 342 5.50 15.59 -21.63
CA ASP A 342 6.24 16.38 -20.63
C ASP A 342 5.88 15.97 -19.18
N VAL A 343 5.02 14.96 -18.99
CA VAL A 343 4.58 14.50 -17.67
C VAL A 343 4.84 13.00 -17.50
N ILE A 344 5.41 12.63 -16.35
CA ILE A 344 5.44 11.27 -15.85
C ILE A 344 4.45 11.18 -14.68
N THR A 345 3.50 10.25 -14.73
CA THR A 345 2.55 9.98 -13.64
C THR A 345 2.81 8.59 -13.07
N PRO A 346 3.72 8.45 -12.07
CA PRO A 346 4.05 7.15 -11.51
C PRO A 346 2.82 6.46 -10.90
N GLN A 347 2.61 5.23 -11.31
CA GLN A 347 1.55 4.34 -10.85
C GLN A 347 2.15 3.00 -10.42
N THR A 348 1.34 2.11 -9.84
CA THR A 348 1.80 0.76 -9.53
C THR A 348 2.02 -0.03 -10.83
N VAL A 349 3.24 -0.50 -11.07
CA VAL A 349 3.59 -1.47 -12.14
C VAL A 349 3.88 -2.86 -11.56
N ARG A 350 3.71 -2.98 -10.24
CA ARG A 350 3.82 -4.18 -9.43
C ARG A 350 2.69 -4.18 -8.41
N ALA A 351 2.08 -5.34 -8.19
CA ALA A 351 0.98 -5.51 -7.25
C ALA A 351 1.33 -4.95 -5.85
N TYR A 352 0.56 -3.96 -5.39
CA TYR A 352 0.63 -3.35 -4.05
C TYR A 352 1.96 -2.70 -3.64
N GLN A 353 2.88 -2.45 -4.58
CA GLN A 353 4.22 -1.92 -4.26
C GLN A 353 4.49 -0.59 -4.97
N PRO A 354 3.96 0.55 -4.46
CA PRO A 354 4.17 1.86 -5.06
C PRO A 354 5.63 2.30 -5.06
N ALA A 355 6.38 1.98 -3.99
CA ALA A 355 7.80 2.31 -3.88
C ALA A 355 8.63 1.61 -4.96
N PHE A 356 8.54 0.27 -5.02
CA PHE A 356 9.18 -0.53 -6.06
C PHE A 356 8.77 -0.06 -7.46
N SER A 357 7.49 0.27 -7.66
CA SER A 357 7.00 0.74 -8.96
C SER A 357 7.65 2.06 -9.37
N ALA A 358 7.78 3.01 -8.45
CA ALA A 358 8.46 4.27 -8.69
C ALA A 358 9.95 4.07 -9.01
N ALA A 359 10.62 3.14 -8.32
CA ALA A 359 12.00 2.75 -8.62
C ALA A 359 12.16 2.20 -10.05
N VAL A 360 11.28 1.29 -10.49
CA VAL A 360 11.29 0.75 -11.85
C VAL A 360 11.01 1.84 -12.90
N ILE A 361 10.02 2.69 -12.65
CA ILE A 361 9.66 3.79 -13.57
C ILE A 361 10.82 4.78 -13.71
N ALA A 362 11.51 5.12 -12.61
CA ALA A 362 12.69 5.97 -12.64
C ALA A 362 13.84 5.34 -13.44
N TRP A 363 14.10 4.04 -13.23
CA TRP A 363 15.11 3.31 -14.00
C TRP A 363 14.76 3.30 -15.49
N VAL A 364 13.50 2.98 -15.85
CA VAL A 364 13.03 3.00 -17.25
C VAL A 364 13.11 4.38 -17.88
N GLU A 365 12.82 5.46 -17.13
CA GLU A 365 13.00 6.84 -17.62
C GLU A 365 14.45 7.16 -17.96
N ALA A 366 15.40 6.64 -17.17
CA ALA A 366 16.83 6.90 -17.36
C ALA A 366 17.45 6.09 -18.50
N HIS A 367 16.89 4.91 -18.82
CA HIS A 367 17.51 3.93 -19.74
C HIS A 367 16.84 3.83 -21.12
N TYR A 368 15.65 4.40 -21.31
CA TYR A 368 14.95 4.40 -22.59
C TYR A 368 14.59 5.84 -23.02
N ASP A 369 14.50 6.08 -24.33
CA ASP A 369 14.08 7.38 -24.88
C ASP A 369 12.61 7.38 -25.33
N ASP A 370 12.08 6.24 -25.78
CA ASP A 370 10.75 6.12 -26.40
C ASP A 370 9.64 5.83 -25.38
N ASP A 371 8.71 6.77 -25.22
CA ASP A 371 7.56 6.63 -24.31
C ASP A 371 6.66 5.44 -24.64
N ALA A 372 6.54 5.05 -25.91
CA ALA A 372 5.75 3.87 -26.27
C ALA A 372 6.38 2.61 -25.66
N LYS A 373 7.69 2.45 -25.79
CA LYS A 373 8.45 1.36 -25.16
C LYS A 373 8.41 1.46 -23.63
N LYS A 374 8.56 2.66 -23.05
CA LYS A 374 8.48 2.85 -21.59
C LYS A 374 7.12 2.40 -21.03
N ASN A 375 6.02 2.80 -21.67
CA ASN A 375 4.67 2.39 -21.28
C ASN A 375 4.40 0.90 -21.54
N GLU A 376 5.03 0.28 -22.55
CA GLU A 376 4.99 -1.17 -22.76
C GLU A 376 5.65 -1.93 -21.60
N ILE A 377 6.82 -1.45 -21.12
CA ILE A 377 7.53 -2.02 -19.97
C ILE A 377 6.78 -1.76 -18.66
N CYS A 378 6.22 -0.57 -18.51
CA CYS A 378 5.57 -0.08 -17.30
C CYS A 378 4.04 -0.17 -17.37
N GLY A 379 3.49 -1.33 -17.74
CA GLY A 379 2.04 -1.53 -17.74
C GLY A 379 1.43 -1.26 -16.35
N VAL A 380 0.32 -0.53 -16.28
CA VAL A 380 -0.31 -0.23 -14.98
C VAL A 380 -0.92 -1.50 -14.39
N VAL A 381 -0.52 -1.81 -13.15
CA VAL A 381 -1.17 -2.77 -12.26
C VAL A 381 -2.15 -1.99 -11.39
N PRO A 382 -3.47 -2.06 -11.63
CA PRO A 382 -4.44 -1.18 -10.99
C PRO A 382 -4.58 -1.43 -9.49
N ILE A 383 -4.93 -0.40 -8.73
CA ILE A 383 -5.23 -0.52 -7.29
C ILE A 383 -6.59 -1.23 -7.13
N PRO A 384 -6.66 -2.33 -6.35
CA PRO A 384 -7.91 -3.05 -6.20
C PRO A 384 -8.87 -2.34 -5.22
N ASN A 385 -10.16 -2.59 -5.40
CA ASN A 385 -11.19 -2.21 -4.45
C ASN A 385 -12.17 -3.36 -4.20
N ASP A 386 -12.75 -3.90 -5.26
CA ASP A 386 -13.67 -5.02 -5.20
C ASP A 386 -12.88 -6.33 -5.20
N ARG A 387 -13.45 -7.41 -4.65
CA ARG A 387 -12.75 -8.71 -4.64
C ARG A 387 -12.29 -9.10 -6.04
N THR A 388 -13.12 -8.85 -7.06
CA THR A 388 -12.85 -9.17 -8.46
C THR A 388 -11.68 -8.40 -9.06
N ASP A 389 -11.32 -7.23 -8.52
CA ASP A 389 -10.15 -6.48 -8.98
C ASP A 389 -8.84 -7.27 -8.77
N TRP A 390 -8.83 -8.24 -7.84
CA TRP A 390 -7.71 -9.17 -7.64
C TRP A 390 -7.33 -9.91 -8.93
N ILE A 391 -8.31 -10.25 -9.78
CA ILE A 391 -8.10 -10.98 -11.04
C ILE A 391 -7.34 -10.10 -12.03
N GLY A 392 -7.85 -8.90 -12.32
CA GLY A 392 -7.23 -7.96 -13.25
C GLY A 392 -5.83 -7.55 -12.80
N LEU A 393 -5.66 -7.31 -11.50
CA LEU A 393 -4.37 -7.02 -10.90
C LEU A 393 -3.37 -8.18 -11.08
N THR A 394 -3.79 -9.43 -10.81
CA THR A 394 -2.92 -10.60 -10.91
C THR A 394 -2.47 -10.84 -12.35
N ILE A 395 -3.38 -10.65 -13.31
CA ILE A 395 -3.06 -10.71 -14.74
C ILE A 395 -2.02 -9.63 -15.10
N ALA A 396 -2.29 -8.36 -14.78
CA ALA A 396 -1.40 -7.24 -15.11
C ALA A 396 0.00 -7.44 -14.51
N ASN A 397 0.08 -7.86 -13.25
CA ASN A 397 1.34 -8.16 -12.59
C ASN A 397 2.12 -9.27 -13.29
N ALA A 398 1.46 -10.35 -13.71
CA ALA A 398 2.11 -11.46 -14.41
C ALA A 398 2.60 -11.05 -15.81
N LEU A 399 1.84 -10.22 -16.53
CA LEU A 399 2.24 -9.69 -17.84
C LEU A 399 3.49 -8.81 -17.74
N ASN A 400 3.54 -7.91 -16.75
CA ASN A 400 4.73 -7.09 -16.49
C ASN A 400 5.95 -7.94 -16.15
N MET A 401 5.80 -8.96 -15.28
CA MET A 401 6.90 -9.88 -14.98
C MET A 401 7.44 -10.56 -16.23
N ARG A 402 6.54 -11.03 -17.12
CA ARG A 402 6.93 -11.66 -18.37
C ARG A 402 7.67 -10.67 -19.28
N GLN A 403 7.21 -9.43 -19.35
CA GLN A 403 7.87 -8.38 -20.12
C GLN A 403 9.29 -8.11 -19.60
N TRP A 404 9.45 -7.96 -18.28
CA TRP A 404 10.75 -7.66 -17.67
C TRP A 404 11.77 -8.81 -17.83
N LEU A 405 11.32 -10.07 -17.90
CA LEU A 405 12.20 -11.19 -18.24
C LEU A 405 12.82 -11.07 -19.64
N GLY A 406 12.17 -10.34 -20.56
CA GLY A 406 12.67 -10.05 -21.90
C GLY A 406 13.65 -8.87 -21.97
N GLU A 407 13.87 -8.15 -20.87
CA GLU A 407 14.72 -6.95 -20.78
C GLU A 407 15.93 -7.24 -19.86
N PRO A 408 17.10 -7.64 -20.40
CA PRO A 408 18.21 -8.15 -19.57
C PRO A 408 18.76 -7.14 -18.54
N GLU A 409 18.96 -5.89 -18.94
CA GLU A 409 19.49 -4.83 -18.07
C GLU A 409 18.50 -4.47 -16.95
N LEU A 410 17.20 -4.38 -17.29
CA LEU A 410 16.16 -4.20 -16.28
C LEU A 410 16.14 -5.38 -15.30
N ASN A 411 16.27 -6.61 -15.78
CA ASN A 411 16.28 -7.79 -14.92
C ASN A 411 17.50 -7.80 -13.96
N GLU A 412 18.66 -7.34 -14.41
CA GLU A 412 19.84 -7.14 -13.55
C GLU A 412 19.58 -6.11 -12.45
N PHE A 413 19.00 -4.95 -12.80
CA PHE A 413 18.55 -3.96 -11.82
C PHE A 413 17.54 -4.56 -10.83
N LEU A 414 16.52 -5.26 -11.32
CA LEU A 414 15.49 -5.88 -10.48
C LEU A 414 16.04 -6.95 -9.53
N SER A 415 17.06 -7.69 -9.96
CA SER A 415 17.68 -8.75 -9.16
C SER A 415 18.55 -8.21 -8.04
N SER A 416 19.12 -7.01 -8.22
CA SER A 416 19.93 -6.31 -7.22
C SER A 416 19.15 -5.35 -6.34
N ASN A 417 17.95 -4.93 -6.78
CA ASN A 417 17.12 -3.99 -6.04
C ASN A 417 16.44 -4.65 -4.82
N ARG A 418 16.76 -4.17 -3.62
CA ARG A 418 16.21 -4.67 -2.35
C ARG A 418 14.68 -4.58 -2.25
N LEU A 419 14.04 -3.69 -3.00
CA LEU A 419 12.58 -3.55 -3.02
C LEU A 419 11.91 -4.76 -3.71
N ASN A 420 12.68 -5.56 -4.47
CA ASN A 420 12.27 -6.85 -5.01
C ASN A 420 12.50 -7.98 -3.98
N GLY A 421 11.79 -7.92 -2.85
CA GLY A 421 12.11 -8.73 -1.66
C GLY A 421 12.20 -10.25 -1.88
N PHE A 422 11.53 -10.80 -2.89
CA PHE A 422 11.52 -12.24 -3.17
C PHE A 422 12.65 -12.70 -4.10
N ALA A 423 13.25 -11.81 -4.90
CA ALA A 423 14.31 -12.19 -5.84
C ALA A 423 15.52 -12.80 -5.14
N ALA A 424 16.00 -12.16 -4.06
CA ALA A 424 17.09 -12.67 -3.24
C ALA A 424 16.74 -14.01 -2.57
N THR A 425 15.48 -14.19 -2.15
CA THR A 425 15.00 -15.43 -1.53
C THR A 425 15.03 -16.60 -2.51
N VAL A 426 14.58 -16.38 -3.76
CA VAL A 426 14.63 -17.40 -4.82
C VAL A 426 16.07 -17.69 -5.25
N ALA A 427 16.91 -16.67 -5.38
CA ALA A 427 18.31 -16.82 -5.77
C ALA A 427 19.15 -17.58 -4.72
N ALA A 428 18.75 -17.54 -3.44
CA ALA A 428 19.44 -18.22 -2.35
C ALA A 428 19.09 -19.72 -2.23
N VAL A 429 18.17 -20.25 -3.03
CA VAL A 429 17.80 -21.67 -3.00
C VAL A 429 18.94 -22.54 -3.55
N ASP A 430 19.38 -23.52 -2.77
CA ASP A 430 20.36 -24.51 -3.23
C ASP A 430 19.79 -25.32 -4.41
N PRO A 431 20.49 -25.41 -5.55
CA PRO A 431 20.07 -26.25 -6.68
C PRO A 431 19.85 -27.73 -6.33
N ASN A 432 20.46 -28.23 -5.24
CA ASN A 432 20.31 -29.60 -4.77
C ASN A 432 19.19 -29.78 -3.71
N ASP A 433 18.53 -28.71 -3.29
CA ASP A 433 17.38 -28.77 -2.39
C ASP A 433 16.13 -29.18 -3.20
N GLU A 434 15.96 -30.50 -3.39
CA GLU A 434 14.87 -31.06 -4.20
C GLU A 434 13.48 -30.57 -3.76
N ALA A 435 13.28 -30.35 -2.46
CA ALA A 435 12.01 -29.88 -1.91
C ALA A 435 11.70 -28.44 -2.35
N ARG A 436 12.66 -27.53 -2.18
CA ARG A 436 12.47 -26.13 -2.61
C ARG A 436 12.44 -26.00 -4.13
N GLN A 437 13.23 -26.78 -4.86
CA GLN A 437 13.17 -26.83 -6.32
C GLN A 437 11.79 -27.31 -6.82
N ALA A 438 11.19 -28.30 -6.15
CA ALA A 438 9.84 -28.75 -6.49
C ALA A 438 8.78 -27.65 -6.31
N VAL A 439 8.91 -26.79 -5.28
CA VAL A 439 8.02 -25.63 -5.10
C VAL A 439 8.20 -24.62 -6.22
N LEU A 440 9.45 -24.30 -6.61
CA LEU A 440 9.71 -23.40 -7.75
C LEU A 440 9.13 -23.95 -9.06
N GLU A 441 9.22 -25.27 -9.27
CA GLU A 441 8.65 -25.91 -10.46
C GLU A 441 7.12 -25.83 -10.48
N ARG A 442 6.46 -26.01 -9.33
CA ARG A 442 5.00 -25.81 -9.22
C ARG A 442 4.59 -24.39 -9.63
N VAL A 443 5.34 -23.37 -9.18
CA VAL A 443 5.12 -21.98 -9.58
C VAL A 443 5.25 -21.84 -11.10
N ARG A 444 6.37 -22.28 -11.68
CA ARG A 444 6.64 -22.18 -13.12
C ARG A 444 5.59 -22.88 -13.97
N ALA A 445 5.20 -24.09 -13.59
CA ALA A 445 4.22 -24.90 -14.31
C ALA A 445 2.81 -24.28 -14.27
N SER A 446 2.48 -23.52 -13.22
CA SER A 446 1.12 -23.03 -12.98
C SER A 446 0.88 -21.60 -13.48
N ILE A 447 1.91 -20.77 -13.65
CA ILE A 447 1.74 -19.35 -14.06
C ILE A 447 0.94 -19.23 -15.36
N VAL A 448 1.38 -19.89 -16.44
CA VAL A 448 0.74 -19.77 -17.76
C VAL A 448 -0.71 -20.25 -17.76
N PRO A 449 -1.05 -21.47 -17.32
CA PRO A 449 -2.44 -21.91 -17.27
C PRO A 449 -3.27 -21.08 -16.29
N GLY A 450 -2.70 -20.63 -15.17
CA GLY A 450 -3.35 -19.77 -14.19
C GLY A 450 -3.76 -18.43 -14.80
N VAL A 451 -2.82 -17.71 -15.43
CA VAL A 451 -3.10 -16.42 -16.08
C VAL A 451 -4.10 -16.58 -17.23
N ALA A 452 -3.98 -17.64 -18.04
CA ALA A 452 -4.91 -17.91 -19.13
C ALA A 452 -6.35 -18.10 -18.62
N ASN A 453 -6.54 -18.85 -17.53
CA ASN A 453 -7.86 -19.05 -16.95
C ASN A 453 -8.38 -17.77 -16.27
N LEU A 454 -7.52 -16.98 -15.60
CA LEU A 454 -7.91 -15.68 -15.05
C LEU A 454 -8.42 -14.73 -16.12
N MET A 455 -7.81 -14.71 -17.32
CA MET A 455 -8.31 -13.93 -18.45
C MET A 455 -9.72 -14.37 -18.88
N GLN A 456 -10.00 -15.67 -18.89
CA GLN A 456 -11.34 -16.19 -19.19
C GLN A 456 -12.35 -15.83 -18.09
N LEU A 457 -11.97 -15.98 -16.82
CA LEU A 457 -12.82 -15.58 -15.70
C LEU A 457 -13.12 -14.08 -15.72
N ALA A 458 -12.15 -13.24 -16.12
CA ALA A 458 -12.35 -11.80 -16.22
C ALA A 458 -13.45 -11.41 -17.23
N GLU A 459 -13.65 -12.19 -18.30
CA GLU A 459 -14.74 -11.97 -19.26
C GLU A 459 -16.13 -12.24 -18.67
N THR A 460 -16.21 -13.00 -17.58
CA THR A 460 -17.48 -13.32 -16.89
C THR A 460 -17.89 -12.28 -15.86
N ILE A 461 -17.01 -11.33 -15.54
CA ILE A 461 -17.28 -10.28 -14.55
C ILE A 461 -18.06 -9.17 -15.25
N GLU A 462 -19.32 -8.98 -14.83
CA GLU A 462 -20.12 -7.84 -15.28
C GLU A 462 -19.41 -6.54 -14.88
N ARG A 463 -19.22 -5.64 -15.87
CA ARG A 463 -18.56 -4.33 -15.67
C ARG A 463 -19.48 -3.32 -15.01
#